data_AF-D8LYL1-F1
#
_entry.id   AF-D8LYL1-F1
#
_cell.length_a   1.000
_cell.length_b   1.000
_cell.length_c   1.000
_cell.angle_alpha   90.00
_cell.angle_beta   90.00
_cell.angle_gamma   90.00
#
_symmetry.space_group_name_H-M   'P 1'
#
loop_
_entity.id
_entity.type
_entity.pdbx_description
1 polymer ?
#
loop_
_entity_poly.entity_id
_entity_poly.type
_entity_poly.pdbx_seq_one_letter_code
_entity_poly.pdbx_strand_id
1 'polypeptide(L)'
;MMKNKLKLSTNKSFSIENCRHLKMIEIGEGSFIDFGRFEITKCPKLDSLNIGSEKDSWNFFAASFIIQQLDSLKTIYLGDSAFRMSTETCIENLPQLRTITLKANALLGNNTDSSTLSLTDLPALESLVAEKNSFYFPRTIFFSNISKKAKITLPGAFKKVITNSVSNVPGSLQRMIRDAAEAQSALR
;
A
#
# COMPACT_ATOMS: atom_id res chain seq x y z
N MET A 1 18.06 -22.94 3.19
CA MET A 1 18.32 -22.52 1.78
C MET A 1 17.21 -23.06 0.89
N MET A 2 16.25 -22.21 0.50
CA MET A 2 15.26 -22.58 -0.52
C MET A 2 15.94 -22.53 -1.89
N LYS A 3 16.16 -23.71 -2.51
CA LYS A 3 16.89 -23.86 -3.79
C LYS A 3 16.02 -23.66 -5.04
N ASN A 4 14.76 -23.26 -4.89
CA ASN A 4 13.91 -22.90 -6.02
C ASN A 4 13.91 -21.38 -6.16
N LYS A 5 14.53 -20.86 -7.23
CA LYS A 5 14.29 -19.48 -7.66
C LYS A 5 12.80 -19.38 -7.96
N LEU A 6 12.03 -18.74 -7.08
CA LEU A 6 10.65 -18.35 -7.36
C LEU A 6 10.65 -17.60 -8.69
N LYS A 7 10.11 -18.21 -9.75
CA LYS A 7 9.91 -17.53 -11.03
C LYS A 7 8.66 -16.67 -10.86
N LEU A 8 8.86 -15.46 -10.36
CA LEU A 8 7.80 -14.46 -10.19
C LEU A 8 7.16 -14.22 -11.55
N SER A 9 5.84 -14.39 -11.62
CA SER A 9 5.08 -14.24 -12.85
C SER A 9 4.32 -12.92 -12.79
N THR A 10 4.68 -11.97 -13.64
CA THR A 10 3.89 -10.74 -13.86
C THR A 10 2.53 -11.02 -14.51
N ASN A 11 2.30 -12.25 -14.97
CA ASN A 11 1.10 -12.62 -15.73
C ASN A 11 -0.03 -13.19 -14.86
N LYS A 12 0.21 -13.40 -13.56
CA LYS A 12 -0.80 -13.91 -12.62
C LYS A 12 -1.47 -12.73 -11.92
N SER A 13 -2.79 -12.65 -12.00
CA SER A 13 -3.59 -11.63 -11.35
C SER A 13 -4.74 -12.25 -10.55
N PHE A 14 -5.11 -11.59 -9.46
CA PHE A 14 -6.31 -11.87 -8.70
C PHE A 14 -7.12 -10.57 -8.62
N SER A 15 -8.28 -10.54 -9.27
CA SER A 15 -9.17 -9.38 -9.26
C SER A 15 -10.55 -9.71 -8.71
N ILE A 16 -11.12 -8.76 -7.97
CA ILE A 16 -12.49 -8.80 -7.49
C ILE A 16 -13.20 -7.54 -7.98
N GLU A 17 -14.19 -7.72 -8.83
CA GLU A 17 -14.85 -6.62 -9.52
C GLU A 17 -16.37 -6.72 -9.42
N ASN A 18 -17.04 -5.58 -9.27
CA ASN A 18 -18.51 -5.47 -9.36
C ASN A 18 -19.31 -6.33 -8.36
N CYS A 19 -18.71 -6.70 -7.22
CA CYS A 19 -19.35 -7.53 -6.21
C CYS A 19 -20.25 -6.71 -5.28
N ARG A 20 -21.51 -6.51 -5.68
CA ARG A 20 -22.51 -5.63 -5.01
C ARG A 20 -22.88 -6.01 -3.57
N HIS A 21 -22.58 -7.23 -3.15
CA HIS A 21 -22.95 -7.78 -1.83
C HIS A 21 -21.75 -8.19 -0.98
N LEU A 22 -20.54 -8.16 -1.53
CA LEU A 22 -19.34 -8.55 -0.80
C LEU A 22 -19.08 -7.53 0.30
N LYS A 23 -18.93 -8.01 1.54
CA LYS A 23 -18.75 -7.16 2.74
C LYS A 23 -17.34 -7.21 3.32
N MET A 24 -16.67 -8.35 3.19
CA MET A 24 -15.37 -8.60 3.82
C MET A 24 -14.55 -9.50 2.91
N ILE A 25 -13.24 -9.25 2.87
CA ILE A 25 -12.26 -10.13 2.26
C ILE A 25 -11.20 -10.44 3.31
N GLU A 26 -10.94 -11.73 3.48
CA GLU A 26 -9.82 -12.23 4.30
C GLU A 26 -8.97 -13.16 3.44
N ILE A 27 -7.68 -12.87 3.34
CA ILE A 27 -6.72 -13.69 2.62
C ILE A 27 -5.65 -14.14 3.60
N GLY A 28 -5.56 -15.45 3.83
CA GLY A 28 -4.61 -16.03 4.79
C GLY A 28 -3.16 -16.00 4.33
N GLU A 29 -2.26 -16.24 5.28
CA GLU A 29 -0.80 -16.34 5.08
C GLU A 29 -0.41 -17.26 3.90
N GLY A 30 0.62 -16.86 3.15
CA GLY A 30 1.19 -17.59 2.01
C GLY A 30 0.33 -17.58 0.73
N SER A 31 -0.89 -17.06 0.79
CA SER A 31 -1.78 -17.01 -0.38
C SER A 31 -1.22 -16.09 -1.46
N PHE A 32 -1.31 -16.55 -2.71
CA PHE A 32 -0.94 -15.79 -3.91
C PHE A 32 0.51 -15.29 -3.95
N ILE A 33 1.45 -16.01 -3.33
CA ILE A 33 2.87 -15.61 -3.23
C ILE A 33 3.51 -15.26 -4.58
N ASP A 34 3.09 -15.90 -5.67
CA ASP A 34 3.67 -15.73 -7.03
C ASP A 34 2.76 -14.95 -8.00
N PHE A 35 1.74 -14.27 -7.48
CA PHE A 35 0.87 -13.38 -8.25
C PHE A 35 1.51 -12.00 -8.39
N GLY A 36 1.44 -11.42 -9.59
CA GLY A 36 1.99 -10.09 -9.89
C GLY A 36 1.00 -8.94 -9.73
N ARG A 37 -0.30 -9.22 -9.55
CA ARG A 37 -1.33 -8.19 -9.40
C ARG A 37 -2.46 -8.63 -8.49
N PHE A 38 -2.83 -7.76 -7.56
CA PHE A 38 -4.05 -7.83 -6.77
C PHE A 38 -4.89 -6.58 -7.01
N GLU A 39 -6.16 -6.76 -7.36
CA GLU A 39 -7.05 -5.64 -7.67
C GLU A 39 -8.45 -5.81 -7.08
N ILE A 40 -8.99 -4.74 -6.50
CA ILE A 40 -10.40 -4.65 -6.12
C ILE A 40 -10.98 -3.35 -6.65
N THR A 41 -12.11 -3.46 -7.37
CA THR A 41 -12.84 -2.30 -7.86
C THR A 41 -14.35 -2.50 -7.84
N LYS A 42 -15.11 -1.41 -7.70
CA LYS A 42 -16.59 -1.39 -7.80
C LYS A 42 -17.28 -2.40 -6.87
N CYS A 43 -16.79 -2.53 -5.64
CA CYS A 43 -17.41 -3.36 -4.59
C CYS A 43 -18.05 -2.45 -3.53
N PRO A 44 -19.25 -1.89 -3.78
CA PRO A 44 -19.80 -0.77 -3.02
C PRO A 44 -20.17 -1.11 -1.57
N LYS A 45 -20.24 -2.40 -1.20
CA LYS A 45 -20.54 -2.86 0.17
C LYS A 45 -19.33 -3.42 0.91
N LEU A 46 -18.15 -3.45 0.27
CA LEU A 46 -16.96 -3.96 0.93
C LEU A 46 -16.59 -3.00 2.06
N ASP A 47 -16.52 -3.53 3.28
CA ASP A 47 -16.33 -2.78 4.52
C ASP A 47 -14.90 -2.97 5.08
N SER A 48 -14.34 -4.17 4.93
CA SER A 48 -13.01 -4.52 5.43
C SER A 48 -12.21 -5.40 4.46
N LEU A 49 -10.89 -5.17 4.43
CA LEU A 49 -9.92 -5.96 3.70
C LEU A 49 -8.77 -6.36 4.64
N ASN A 50 -8.64 -7.66 4.89
CA ASN A 50 -7.57 -8.23 5.70
C ASN A 50 -6.73 -9.19 4.87
N ILE A 51 -5.43 -8.94 4.73
CA ILE A 51 -4.50 -9.82 4.01
C ILE A 51 -3.32 -10.15 4.92
N GLY A 52 -3.11 -11.44 5.16
CA GLY A 52 -1.98 -11.95 5.91
C GLY A 52 -2.13 -11.91 7.42
N SER A 53 -1.02 -12.17 8.12
CA SER A 53 -0.96 -12.26 9.59
C SER A 53 0.10 -11.32 10.18
N GLU A 54 0.19 -11.22 11.51
CA GLU A 54 1.30 -10.47 12.16
C GLU A 54 2.67 -11.12 11.95
N LYS A 55 2.71 -12.37 11.50
CA LYS A 55 3.93 -13.10 11.16
C LYS A 55 4.30 -12.84 9.70
N ASP A 56 5.52 -13.18 9.33
CA ASP A 56 6.04 -13.05 7.97
C ASP A 56 5.13 -13.80 6.97
N SER A 57 4.25 -13.06 6.31
CA SER A 57 3.02 -13.59 5.72
C SER A 57 3.16 -14.00 4.26
N TRP A 58 4.17 -13.48 3.57
CA TRP A 58 4.51 -13.83 2.17
C TRP A 58 3.35 -13.77 1.15
N ASN A 59 2.34 -12.94 1.39
CA ASN A 59 1.27 -12.72 0.45
C ASN A 59 1.72 -11.81 -0.69
N PHE A 60 1.42 -12.18 -1.94
CA PHE A 60 1.59 -11.32 -3.12
C PHE A 60 3.00 -10.70 -3.24
N PHE A 61 4.06 -11.52 -3.18
CA PHE A 61 5.42 -11.00 -3.27
C PHE A 61 5.68 -10.36 -4.64
N ALA A 62 6.22 -9.15 -4.64
CA ALA A 62 6.47 -8.33 -5.82
C ALA A 62 5.23 -8.05 -6.70
N ALA A 63 4.06 -7.96 -6.07
CA ALA A 63 2.81 -7.67 -6.76
C ALA A 63 2.41 -6.18 -6.70
N SER A 64 1.59 -5.75 -7.66
CA SER A 64 0.81 -4.52 -7.54
C SER A 64 -0.36 -4.72 -6.55
N PHE A 65 -0.59 -3.72 -5.70
CA PHE A 65 -1.74 -3.63 -4.79
C PHE A 65 -2.64 -2.47 -5.21
N ILE A 66 -3.81 -2.77 -5.77
CA ILE A 66 -4.68 -1.76 -6.40
C ILE A 66 -6.09 -1.87 -5.82
N ILE A 67 -6.49 -0.83 -5.09
CA ILE A 67 -7.77 -0.77 -4.40
C ILE A 67 -8.39 0.59 -4.71
N GLN A 68 -9.46 0.58 -5.50
CA GLN A 68 -10.06 1.81 -6.01
C GLN A 68 -11.57 1.75 -6.11
N GLN A 69 -12.23 2.91 -5.99
CA GLN A 69 -13.68 3.06 -6.16
C GLN A 69 -14.49 2.15 -5.22
N LEU A 70 -14.19 2.20 -3.93
CA LEU A 70 -14.87 1.42 -2.89
C LEU A 70 -15.51 2.34 -1.85
N ASP A 71 -16.78 2.66 -2.07
CA ASP A 71 -17.51 3.68 -1.33
C ASP A 71 -17.72 3.36 0.15
N SER A 72 -17.69 2.07 0.52
CA SER A 72 -17.95 1.62 1.90
C SER A 72 -16.71 1.11 2.64
N LEU A 73 -15.54 1.02 1.99
CA LEU A 73 -14.38 0.39 2.62
C LEU A 73 -13.89 1.26 3.78
N LYS A 74 -13.79 0.69 4.98
CA LYS A 74 -13.39 1.40 6.21
C LYS A 74 -12.00 1.02 6.67
N THR A 75 -11.63 -0.26 6.52
CA THR A 75 -10.37 -0.78 7.07
C THR A 75 -9.58 -1.56 6.04
N ILE A 76 -8.26 -1.33 6.05
CA ILE A 76 -7.27 -2.15 5.36
C ILE A 76 -6.26 -2.62 6.40
N TYR A 77 -6.05 -3.92 6.46
CA TYR A 77 -5.00 -4.56 7.24
C TYR A 77 -4.12 -5.40 6.32
N LEU A 78 -2.80 -5.15 6.37
CA LEU A 78 -1.80 -5.95 5.67
C LEU A 78 -0.76 -6.49 6.66
N GLY A 79 -0.60 -7.81 6.66
CA GLY A 79 0.33 -8.58 7.46
C GLY A 79 1.80 -8.41 7.08
N ASP A 80 2.73 -8.95 7.87
CA ASP A 80 4.18 -8.76 7.65
C ASP A 80 4.56 -9.31 6.27
N SER A 81 5.40 -8.60 5.54
CA SER A 81 5.80 -8.90 4.17
C SER A 81 4.66 -9.03 3.13
N ALA A 82 3.40 -8.71 3.46
CA ALA A 82 2.34 -8.68 2.45
C ALA A 82 2.65 -7.60 1.41
N PHE A 83 2.68 -7.97 0.13
CA PHE A 83 3.10 -7.08 -0.96
C PHE A 83 4.53 -6.53 -0.79
N ARG A 84 5.43 -7.31 -0.18
CA ARG A 84 6.85 -6.94 -0.14
C ARG A 84 7.42 -6.86 -1.57
N MET A 85 8.23 -5.85 -1.83
CA MET A 85 8.73 -5.47 -3.15
C MET A 85 7.62 -5.01 -4.12
N SER A 86 6.60 -4.31 -3.63
CA SER A 86 5.48 -3.85 -4.45
C SER A 86 5.95 -3.00 -5.64
N THR A 87 5.45 -3.32 -6.82
CA THR A 87 5.73 -2.58 -8.06
C THR A 87 4.86 -1.33 -8.18
N GLU A 88 3.63 -1.42 -7.69
CA GLU A 88 2.65 -0.35 -7.71
C GLU A 88 1.75 -0.50 -6.50
N THR A 89 1.43 0.63 -5.87
CA THR A 89 0.46 0.69 -4.78
C THR A 89 -0.49 1.83 -5.07
N CYS A 90 -1.77 1.50 -5.25
CA CYS A 90 -2.84 2.42 -5.57
C CYS A 90 -3.96 2.24 -4.55
N ILE A 91 -4.19 3.26 -3.73
CA ILE A 91 -5.24 3.31 -2.71
C ILE A 91 -6.00 4.62 -2.94
N GLU A 92 -7.06 4.55 -3.74
CA GLU A 92 -7.65 5.74 -4.35
C GLU A 92 -9.19 5.72 -4.31
N ASN A 93 -9.80 6.89 -4.16
CA ASN A 93 -11.26 7.05 -4.18
C ASN A 93 -11.97 6.15 -3.14
N LEU A 94 -11.57 6.30 -1.87
CA LEU A 94 -12.09 5.52 -0.74
C LEU A 94 -12.68 6.48 0.31
N PRO A 95 -13.88 7.04 0.06
CA PRO A 95 -14.42 8.16 0.84
C PRO A 95 -14.73 7.81 2.31
N GLN A 96 -14.87 6.52 2.64
CA GLN A 96 -15.15 6.03 3.99
C GLN A 96 -13.95 5.36 4.66
N LEU A 97 -12.77 5.33 4.01
CA LEU A 97 -11.60 4.66 4.57
C LEU A 97 -11.09 5.41 5.79
N ARG A 98 -11.04 4.74 6.94
CA ARG A 98 -10.63 5.31 8.22
C ARG A 98 -9.24 4.85 8.64
N THR A 99 -8.94 3.57 8.48
CA THR A 99 -7.71 2.99 9.03
C THR A 99 -6.98 2.13 8.01
N ILE A 100 -5.69 2.37 7.87
CA ILE A 100 -4.75 1.49 7.19
C ILE A 100 -3.70 1.03 8.21
N THR A 101 -3.65 -0.28 8.46
CA THR A 101 -2.67 -0.91 9.35
C THR A 101 -1.73 -1.78 8.53
N LEU A 102 -0.45 -1.45 8.58
CA LEU A 102 0.61 -2.14 7.86
C LEU A 102 1.60 -2.74 8.86
N LYS A 103 1.74 -4.06 8.83
CA LYS A 103 2.80 -4.73 9.59
C LYS A 103 4.15 -4.51 8.92
N ALA A 104 5.20 -5.00 9.57
CA ALA A 104 6.56 -4.89 9.07
C ALA A 104 6.65 -5.24 7.56
N ASN A 105 7.38 -4.45 6.79
CA ASN A 105 7.64 -4.70 5.36
C ASN A 105 6.40 -4.80 4.44
N ALA A 106 5.18 -4.59 4.94
CA ALA A 106 4.00 -4.56 4.11
C ALA A 106 4.07 -3.36 3.14
N LEU A 107 3.79 -3.58 1.86
CA LEU A 107 3.94 -2.57 0.80
C LEU A 107 5.33 -1.89 0.79
N LEU A 108 6.38 -2.65 1.12
CA LEU A 108 7.76 -2.22 0.90
C LEU A 108 7.98 -2.15 -0.62
N GLY A 109 8.15 -0.96 -1.17
CA GLY A 109 8.30 -0.77 -2.63
C GLY A 109 9.46 -1.57 -3.21
N ASN A 110 9.37 -1.91 -4.50
CA ASN A 110 10.52 -2.47 -5.18
C ASN A 110 11.63 -1.39 -5.30
N ASN A 111 12.89 -1.81 -5.40
CA ASN A 111 14.02 -0.88 -5.60
C ASN A 111 14.35 -0.68 -7.09
N THR A 112 13.36 -0.78 -7.98
CA THR A 112 13.50 -0.44 -9.41
C THR A 112 13.03 0.99 -9.65
N ASP A 113 13.33 1.54 -10.83
CA ASP A 113 13.02 2.93 -11.14
C ASP A 113 11.53 3.17 -11.49
N SER A 114 10.71 2.12 -11.46
CA SER A 114 9.30 2.16 -11.85
C SER A 114 8.30 2.04 -10.68
N SER A 115 8.76 1.94 -9.42
CA SER A 115 7.85 1.76 -8.29
C SER A 115 6.99 2.99 -8.04
N THR A 116 5.66 2.84 -8.07
CA THR A 116 4.69 3.92 -7.82
C THR A 116 3.91 3.71 -6.53
N LEU A 117 3.60 4.82 -5.85
CA LEU A 117 2.74 4.83 -4.67
C LEU A 117 1.76 6.00 -4.75
N SER A 118 0.47 5.68 -4.79
CA SER A 118 -0.62 6.64 -4.89
C SER A 118 -1.59 6.47 -3.72
N LEU A 119 -1.83 7.57 -3.01
CA LEU A 119 -2.80 7.70 -1.92
C LEU A 119 -3.65 8.94 -2.22
N THR A 120 -4.82 8.76 -2.84
CA THR A 120 -5.64 9.88 -3.32
C THR A 120 -7.08 9.75 -2.87
N ASP A 121 -7.71 10.89 -2.59
CA ASP A 121 -9.13 10.97 -2.23
C ASP A 121 -9.49 10.03 -1.06
N LEU A 122 -8.79 10.27 0.06
CA LEU A 122 -8.98 9.61 1.35
C LEU A 122 -9.46 10.63 2.41
N PRO A 123 -10.62 11.28 2.20
CA PRO A 123 -11.07 12.41 3.01
C PRO A 123 -11.46 12.04 4.44
N ALA A 124 -11.82 10.78 4.69
CA ALA A 124 -12.20 10.27 6.01
C ALA A 124 -11.06 9.58 6.78
N LEU A 125 -9.83 9.58 6.23
CA LEU A 125 -8.72 8.86 6.84
C LEU A 125 -8.43 9.38 8.26
N GLU A 126 -8.37 8.47 9.21
CA GLU A 126 -8.09 8.76 10.62
C GLU A 126 -6.69 8.29 10.99
N SER A 127 -6.26 7.14 10.48
CA SER A 127 -4.93 6.59 10.76
C SER A 127 -4.33 5.82 9.58
N LEU A 128 -3.04 6.02 9.38
CA LEU A 128 -2.18 5.18 8.55
C LEU A 128 -0.92 4.89 9.36
N VAL A 129 -0.79 3.65 9.80
CA VAL A 129 0.28 3.22 10.69
C VAL A 129 1.00 2.03 10.08
N ALA A 130 2.32 2.14 10.00
CA ALA A 130 3.22 1.06 9.64
C ALA A 130 4.19 0.77 10.79
N GLU A 131 4.52 -0.50 10.98
CA GLU A 131 5.53 -0.91 11.97
C GLU A 131 6.97 -0.56 11.52
N LYS A 132 7.34 -0.93 10.28
CA LYS A 132 8.63 -0.59 9.64
C LYS A 132 8.60 -0.86 8.15
N ASN A 133 9.40 -0.10 7.40
CA ASN A 133 9.73 -0.34 5.98
C ASN A 133 8.56 -0.32 4.98
N SER A 134 7.33 -0.04 5.41
CA SER A 134 6.27 0.26 4.45
C SER A 134 6.62 1.50 3.64
N PHE A 135 6.37 1.46 2.34
CA PHE A 135 6.68 2.56 1.42
C PHE A 135 8.16 2.99 1.46
N TYR A 136 9.09 2.07 1.72
CA TYR A 136 10.50 2.41 1.84
C TYR A 136 11.12 2.82 0.49
N PHE A 137 10.81 2.13 -0.62
CA PHE A 137 11.44 2.35 -1.92
C PHE A 137 10.59 2.94 -3.08
N PRO A 138 9.40 3.55 -2.89
CA PRO A 138 8.67 4.13 -4.02
C PRO A 138 9.50 5.23 -4.69
N ARG A 139 9.47 5.27 -6.03
CA ARG A 139 10.19 6.26 -6.84
C ARG A 139 9.35 7.47 -7.13
N THR A 140 8.09 7.22 -7.47
CA THR A 140 7.11 8.24 -7.78
C THR A 140 5.97 8.14 -6.81
N ILE A 141 5.63 9.27 -6.17
CA ILE A 141 4.50 9.35 -5.27
C ILE A 141 3.44 10.36 -5.75
N PHE A 142 2.18 10.01 -5.59
CA PHE A 142 1.02 10.84 -5.91
C PHE A 142 0.09 10.89 -4.71
N PHE A 143 0.11 11.99 -3.96
CA PHE A 143 -0.75 12.16 -2.79
C PHE A 143 -1.66 13.36 -2.94
N SER A 144 -2.97 13.14 -2.82
CA SER A 144 -3.95 14.22 -2.88
C SER A 144 -5.13 13.95 -1.95
N ASN A 145 -5.71 15.02 -1.40
CA ASN A 145 -6.99 14.99 -0.69
C ASN A 145 -7.05 13.91 0.42
N ILE A 146 -6.02 13.89 1.27
CA ILE A 146 -5.97 13.04 2.46
C ILE A 146 -6.37 13.89 3.66
N SER A 147 -7.27 13.38 4.51
CA SER A 147 -7.72 14.03 5.75
C SER A 147 -6.56 14.67 6.52
N LYS A 148 -6.56 16.01 6.68
CA LYS A 148 -5.50 16.74 7.42
C LYS A 148 -5.37 16.33 8.88
N LYS A 149 -6.37 15.65 9.44
CA LYS A 149 -6.40 15.15 10.83
C LYS A 149 -5.84 13.73 10.97
N ALA A 150 -5.52 13.06 9.86
CA ALA A 150 -5.03 11.69 9.90
C ALA A 150 -3.72 11.58 10.68
N LYS A 151 -3.65 10.60 11.57
CA LYS A 151 -2.43 10.22 12.30
C LYS A 151 -1.60 9.33 11.38
N ILE A 152 -0.44 9.83 10.97
CA ILE A 152 0.47 9.14 10.04
C ILE A 152 1.71 8.69 10.82
N THR A 153 2.02 7.40 10.77
CA THR A 153 3.23 6.81 11.35
C THR A 153 3.83 5.86 10.33
N LEU A 154 4.90 6.31 9.65
CA LEU A 154 5.51 5.60 8.53
C LEU A 154 7.04 5.55 8.70
N PRO A 155 7.55 4.77 9.67
CA PRO A 155 8.97 4.72 9.97
C PRO A 155 9.78 4.17 8.79
N GLY A 156 10.73 4.98 8.31
CA GLY A 156 11.62 4.66 7.19
C GLY A 156 11.02 4.84 5.80
N ALA A 157 9.77 5.32 5.67
CA ALA A 157 9.15 5.53 4.37
C ALA A 157 9.89 6.57 3.51
N PHE A 158 9.64 6.50 2.19
CA PHE A 158 10.05 7.47 1.18
C PHE A 158 11.56 7.60 0.92
N LYS A 159 12.36 6.63 1.37
CA LYS A 159 13.84 6.63 1.27
C LYS A 159 14.37 6.85 -0.15
N LYS A 160 13.60 6.50 -1.19
CA LYS A 160 14.02 6.52 -2.60
C LYS A 160 13.10 7.31 -3.55
N VAL A 161 12.23 8.17 -3.01
CA VAL A 161 11.37 9.06 -3.79
C VAL A 161 12.22 10.05 -4.59
N ILE A 162 11.95 10.16 -5.89
CA ILE A 162 12.59 11.09 -6.83
C ILE A 162 11.56 12.09 -7.35
N THR A 163 10.40 11.59 -7.76
CA THR A 163 9.31 12.40 -8.30
C THR A 163 8.14 12.38 -7.34
N ASN A 164 7.55 13.54 -7.07
CA ASN A 164 6.39 13.63 -6.22
C ASN A 164 5.39 14.67 -6.74
N SER A 165 4.11 14.37 -6.55
CA SER A 165 3.01 15.32 -6.67
C SER A 165 2.18 15.20 -5.40
N VAL A 166 2.18 16.25 -4.57
CA VAL A 166 1.59 16.21 -3.22
C VAL A 166 0.74 17.46 -3.01
N SER A 167 -0.54 17.28 -2.68
CA SER A 167 -1.48 18.37 -2.41
C SER A 167 -2.51 17.98 -1.35
N ASN A 168 -2.96 18.91 -0.51
CA ASN A 168 -4.05 18.64 0.46
C ASN A 168 -3.85 17.38 1.33
N VAL A 169 -2.69 17.22 1.96
CA VAL A 169 -2.38 16.09 2.85
C VAL A 169 -2.06 16.55 4.29
N PRO A 170 -1.97 15.65 5.29
CA PRO A 170 -1.46 15.98 6.63
C PRO A 170 -0.08 16.63 6.64
N GLY A 171 0.12 17.58 7.55
CA GLY A 171 1.42 18.22 7.76
C GLY A 171 2.53 17.25 8.20
N SER A 172 2.17 16.16 8.89
CA SER A 172 3.09 15.07 9.24
C SER A 172 3.61 14.34 7.99
N LEU A 173 2.71 14.03 7.04
CA LEU A 173 3.09 13.36 5.79
C LEU A 173 3.93 14.27 4.90
N GLN A 174 3.56 15.55 4.77
CA GLN A 174 4.38 16.56 4.06
C GLN A 174 5.80 16.64 4.63
N ARG A 175 5.94 16.66 5.96
CA ARG A 175 7.24 16.69 6.64
C ARG A 175 8.06 15.44 6.33
N MET A 176 7.48 14.25 6.45
CA MET A 176 8.18 12.99 6.14
C MET A 176 8.76 12.96 4.72
N ILE A 177 8.01 13.45 3.73
CA ILE A 177 8.45 13.49 2.33
C ILE A 177 9.61 14.48 2.13
N ARG A 178 9.53 15.67 2.73
CA ARG A 178 10.59 16.66 2.67
C ARG A 178 11.87 16.16 3.34
N ASP A 179 11.76 15.64 4.56
CA ASP A 179 12.89 15.13 5.33
C ASP A 179 13.58 13.97 4.58
N ALA A 180 12.81 13.13 3.88
CA ALA A 180 13.34 12.08 3.03
C ALA A 180 14.10 12.62 1.80
N ALA A 181 13.63 13.69 1.17
CA ALA A 181 14.32 14.34 0.05
C ALA A 181 15.64 14.98 0.48
N GLU A 182 15.64 15.67 1.63
CA GLU A 182 16.85 16.27 2.23
C GLU A 182 17.90 15.19 2.55
N ALA A 183 17.49 14.09 3.19
CA ALA A 183 18.39 12.98 3.52
C ALA A 183 19.01 12.31 2.27
N GLN A 184 18.31 12.28 1.13
CA GLN A 184 18.87 11.78 -0.12
C GLN A 184 19.88 12.75 -0.74
N SER A 185 19.64 14.07 -0.63
CA SER A 185 20.56 15.07 -1.15
C SER A 185 21.91 15.09 -0.41
N ALA A 186 21.91 14.83 0.90
CA ALA A 186 23.11 14.77 1.73
C ALA A 186 24.01 13.54 1.48
N LEU A 187 23.53 12.56 0.69
CA LEU A 187 24.27 11.36 0.32
C LEU A 187 24.96 11.48 -1.06
N ARG A 188 24.80 12.62 -1.74
CA ARG A 188 25.43 12.94 -3.03
C ARG A 188 26.60 13.86 -2.81
#